data_AF-X1H177-F1
#
_entry.id   AF-X1H177-F1
#
_cell.length_a   1.000
_cell.length_b   1.000
_cell.length_c   1.000
_cell.angle_alpha   90.00
_cell.angle_beta   90.00
_cell.angle_gamma   90.00
#
_symmetry.space_group_name_H-M   'P 1'
#
loop_
_entity.id
_entity.type
_entity.pdbx_description
1 polymer ?
#
loop_
_entity_poly.entity_id
_entity_poly.type
_entity_poly.pdbx_seq_one_letter_code
_entity_poly.pdbx_strand_id
1 'polypeptide(L)'
;MDDAKDTIYFITGNNYKFNEIERMFQKEKISYTLKQNTIDTTEIQAISIKEVALYKLNSVKGKLNNSYFIEDAGFLLISLL
;
A
#
# COMPACT_ATOMS: atom_id res chain seq x y z
N MET A 1 -12.01 26.67 -11.15
CA MET A 1 -11.04 25.82 -11.86
C MET A 1 -10.83 24.65 -10.91
N ASP A 2 -11.34 23.46 -11.24
CA ASP A 2 -11.07 22.29 -10.39
C ASP A 2 -9.57 22.06 -10.42
N ASP A 3 -8.90 22.28 -9.30
CA ASP A 3 -7.51 21.89 -9.13
C ASP A 3 -7.44 20.38 -9.34
N ALA A 4 -6.76 19.95 -10.42
CA ALA A 4 -6.66 18.55 -10.76
C ALA A 4 -6.00 17.82 -9.59
N LYS A 5 -6.77 16.99 -8.87
CA LYS A 5 -6.24 16.22 -7.74
C LYS A 5 -5.15 15.27 -8.22
N ASP A 6 -3.97 15.37 -7.61
CA ASP A 6 -2.90 14.41 -7.81
C ASP A 6 -3.37 12.99 -7.52
N THR A 7 -2.81 12.02 -8.25
CA THR A 7 -3.17 10.61 -8.10
C THR A 7 -2.14 9.89 -7.23
N ILE A 8 -2.62 9.12 -6.25
CA ILE A 8 -1.81 8.17 -5.49
C ILE A 8 -2.36 6.76 -5.66
N TYR A 9 -1.49 5.80 -5.90
CA TYR A 9 -1.85 4.41 -6.09
C TYR A 9 -1.69 3.62 -4.79
N PHE A 10 -2.72 2.86 -4.43
CA PHE A 10 -2.62 1.81 -3.43
C PHE A 10 -2.37 0.48 -4.14
N ILE A 11 -1.20 -0.12 -3.89
CA ILE A 11 -0.83 -1.40 -4.47
C ILE A 11 -1.44 -2.51 -3.62
N THR A 12 -2.51 -3.12 -4.14
CA THR A 12 -3.20 -4.25 -3.51
C THR A 12 -4.06 -4.98 -4.54
N GLY A 13 -4.03 -6.30 -4.53
CA GLY A 13 -4.99 -7.15 -5.25
C GLY A 13 -6.33 -7.30 -4.52
N ASN A 14 -6.45 -6.82 -3.28
CA ASN A 14 -7.64 -7.00 -2.45
C ASN A 14 -8.57 -5.78 -2.52
N ASN A 15 -9.71 -5.95 -3.21
CA ASN A 15 -10.72 -4.90 -3.38
C ASN A 15 -11.35 -4.44 -2.06
N TYR A 16 -11.49 -5.32 -1.07
CA TYR A 16 -12.04 -4.92 0.24
C TYR A 16 -11.10 -3.97 0.96
N LYS A 17 -9.78 -4.24 0.93
CA LYS A 17 -8.77 -3.33 1.47
C LYS A 17 -8.79 -1.98 0.73
N PHE A 18 -8.87 -2.00 -0.60
CA PHE A 18 -8.97 -0.77 -1.37
C PHE A 18 -10.17 0.08 -0.95
N ASN A 19 -11.36 -0.54 -0.86
CA ASN A 19 -12.59 0.14 -0.47
C ASN A 19 -12.52 0.71 0.95
N GLU A 20 -11.85 0.03 1.87
CA GLU A 20 -11.61 0.54 3.23
C GLU A 20 -10.78 1.83 3.22
N ILE A 21 -9.65 1.81 2.50
CA ILE A 21 -8.78 2.98 2.37
C ILE A 21 -9.46 4.11 1.60
N GLU A 22 -10.26 3.81 0.58
CA GLU A 22 -11.05 4.81 -0.13
C GLU A 22 -12.05 5.53 0.80
N ARG A 23 -12.77 4.78 1.63
CA ARG A 23 -13.67 5.37 2.66
C ARG A 23 -12.89 6.25 3.64
N MET A 24 -11.69 5.84 4.03
CA MET A 24 -10.81 6.65 4.89
C MET A 24 -10.40 7.94 4.19
N PHE A 25 -9.98 7.88 2.92
CA PHE A 25 -9.62 9.06 2.12
C PHE A 25 -10.77 10.05 2.03
N GLN A 26 -11.99 9.56 1.80
CA GLN A 26 -13.20 10.39 1.74
C GLN A 26 -13.53 11.01 3.11
N LYS A 27 -13.51 10.21 4.17
CA LYS A 27 -13.81 10.65 5.55
C LYS A 27 -12.84 11.74 6.02
N GLU A 28 -11.55 11.53 5.80
CA GLU A 28 -10.49 12.45 6.22
C GLU A 28 -10.27 13.60 5.21
N LYS A 29 -11.10 13.68 4.16
CA LYS A 29 -11.06 14.71 3.10
C LYS A 29 -9.67 14.86 2.47
N ILE A 30 -8.99 13.74 2.23
CA ILE A 30 -7.67 13.73 1.61
C ILE A 30 -7.77 14.28 0.19
N SER A 31 -6.96 15.28 -0.14
CA SER A 31 -6.98 15.96 -1.44
C SER A 31 -6.18 15.22 -2.51
N TYR A 32 -6.38 13.91 -2.64
CA TYR A 32 -5.79 13.06 -3.66
C TYR A 32 -6.84 12.15 -4.29
N THR A 33 -6.64 11.81 -5.57
CA THR A 33 -7.37 10.72 -6.22
C THR A 33 -6.69 9.41 -5.86
N LEU A 34 -7.37 8.56 -5.09
CA LEU A 34 -6.88 7.20 -4.79
C LEU A 34 -7.21 6.26 -5.95
N LYS A 35 -6.23 5.46 -6.42
CA LYS A 35 -6.44 4.40 -7.41
C LYS A 35 -5.86 3.07 -6.95
N GLN A 36 -6.52 1.97 -7.29
CA GLN A 36 -5.98 0.64 -7.04
C GLN A 36 -4.98 0.26 -8.14
N ASN A 37 -3.89 -0.38 -7.75
CA ASN A 37 -3.01 -1.08 -8.68
C ASN A 37 -2.79 -2.51 -8.20
N THR A 38 -2.96 -3.49 -9.08
CA THR A 38 -2.90 -4.91 -8.75
C THR A 38 -1.58 -5.55 -9.20
N ILE A 39 -0.53 -4.76 -9.38
CA ILE A 39 0.80 -5.29 -9.72
C ILE A 39 1.28 -6.25 -8.64
N ASP A 40 1.85 -7.37 -9.07
CA ASP A 40 2.38 -8.37 -8.15
C ASP A 40 3.54 -7.80 -7.33
N THR A 41 3.41 -7.94 -6.02
CA THR A 41 4.47 -7.64 -5.05
C THR A 41 5.13 -8.92 -4.59
N THR A 42 6.44 -8.86 -4.30
CA THR A 42 7.12 -10.00 -3.68
C THR A 42 6.89 -10.00 -2.17
N GLU A 43 6.46 -11.14 -1.63
CA GLU A 43 6.34 -11.35 -0.19
C GLU A 43 7.54 -12.17 0.32
N ILE A 44 8.12 -11.71 1.42
CA ILE A 44 9.23 -12.38 2.10
C ILE A 44 8.88 -12.61 3.57
N GLN A 45 9.54 -13.57 4.18
CA GLN A 45 9.55 -13.73 5.62
C GLN A 45 10.85 -13.15 6.16
N ALA A 46 10.74 -12.25 7.13
CA ALA A 46 11.87 -11.66 7.83
C ALA A 46 11.52 -11.48 9.30
N ILE A 47 12.55 -11.36 10.15
CA ILE A 47 12.36 -11.13 11.59
C ILE A 47 11.73 -9.75 11.85
N SER A 48 11.99 -8.78 10.97
CA SER A 48 11.46 -7.43 11.08
C SER A 48 10.33 -7.17 10.09
N ILE A 49 9.18 -6.71 10.59
CA ILE A 49 8.07 -6.23 9.74
C ILE A 49 8.51 -5.07 8.83
N LYS A 50 9.45 -4.24 9.29
CA LYS A 50 10.00 -3.14 8.49
C LYS A 50 10.75 -3.65 7.27
N GLU A 51 11.47 -4.76 7.42
CA GLU A 51 12.20 -5.39 6.32
C GLU A 51 11.24 -5.97 5.29
N VAL A 52 10.19 -6.66 5.75
CA VAL A 52 9.11 -7.16 4.86
C VAL A 52 8.49 -6.02 4.06
N ALA A 53 8.07 -4.94 4.73
CA ALA A 53 7.46 -3.78 4.08
C ALA A 53 8.42 -3.12 3.07
N LEU A 54 9.68 -2.92 3.43
CA LEU A 54 10.66 -2.29 2.54
C LEU A 54 10.95 -3.17 1.32
N TYR A 55 11.06 -4.48 1.51
CA TYR A 55 11.27 -5.43 0.42
C TYR A 55 10.09 -5.43 -0.55
N LYS A 56 8.86 -5.47 -0.02
CA LYS A 56 7.62 -5.39 -0.80
C LYS A 56 7.55 -4.10 -1.62
N LEU A 57 7.86 -2.94 -1.01
CA LEU A 57 7.91 -1.65 -1.70
C LEU A 57 8.97 -1.62 -2.82
N ASN A 58 10.15 -2.20 -2.57
CA ASN A 58 11.22 -2.26 -3.56
C ASN A 58 10.90 -3.20 -4.73
N SER A 59 10.10 -4.26 -4.51
CA SER A 59 9.71 -5.21 -5.57
C SER A 59 8.90 -4.58 -6.72
N VAL A 60 8.30 -3.41 -6.48
CA VAL A 60 7.51 -2.65 -7.46
C VAL A 60 8.19 -1.37 -7.91
N LYS A 61 9.37 -1.05 -7.35
CA LYS A 61 10.13 0.15 -7.70
C LYS A 61 10.57 0.09 -9.16
N GLY A 62 10.33 1.18 -9.89
CA GLY A 62 10.61 1.26 -11.33
C GLY A 62 9.58 0.58 -12.22
N LYS A 63 8.57 -0.11 -11.66
CA LYS A 63 7.42 -0.63 -12.41
C LYS A 63 6.26 0.37 -12.45
N LEU A 64 6.27 1.37 -11.58
CA LEU A 64 5.31 2.47 -11.53
C LEU A 64 6.04 3.81 -11.47
N ASN A 65 5.63 4.76 -12.32
CA ASN A 65 6.21 6.11 -12.36
C ASN A 65 5.40 7.15 -11.55
N ASN A 66 4.31 6.71 -10.92
CA ASN A 66 3.41 7.56 -10.14
C ASN A 66 3.68 7.42 -8.64
N SER A 67 3.14 8.32 -7.81
CA SER A 67 3.14 8.16 -6.36
C SER A 67 2.33 6.93 -5.96
N TYR A 68 2.90 6.09 -5.11
CA TYR A 68 2.23 4.88 -4.62
C TYR A 68 2.60 4.57 -3.17
N PHE A 69 1.77 3.76 -2.54
CA PHE A 69 2.05 3.13 -1.27
C PHE A 69 1.59 1.68 -1.28
N ILE A 70 2.15 0.92 -0.34
CA ILE A 70 1.81 -0.47 -0.05
C ILE A 70 1.42 -0.57 1.42
N GLU A 71 0.78 -1.67 1.77
CA GLU A 71 0.49 -2.05 3.15
C GLU A 71 1.13 -3.42 3.42
N ASP A 72 1.70 -3.57 4.61
CA ASP A 72 2.12 -4.87 5.12
C ASP A 72 1.79 -4.96 6.61
N ALA A 73 1.26 -6.10 7.03
CA ALA A 73 0.84 -6.37 8.40
C ALA A 73 1.16 -7.83 8.73
N GLY A 74 1.70 -8.06 9.92
CA GLY A 74 2.08 -9.38 10.38
C GLY A 74 1.85 -9.53 11.87
N PHE A 75 1.66 -10.76 12.32
CA PHE A 75 1.54 -11.11 13.73
C PHE A 75 2.85 -11.72 14.21
N LEU A 76 3.50 -11.08 15.18
CA LEU A 76 4.79 -11.53 15.73
C LEU A 76 4.57 -12.27 17.06
N LEU A 77 4.99 -13.53 17.11
CA LEU A 77 5.05 -14.31 18.34
C LEU A 77 6.47 -14.25 18.92
N ILE A 78 6.60 -13.69 20.12
CA ILE A 78 7.90 -13.49 20.81
C ILE A 78 8.27 -14.71 21.69
N SER A 79 7.33 -15.64 21.93
CA SER A 79 7.51 -16.76 22.87
C SER A 79 7.05 -18.10 22.27
N LEU A 80 7.96 -18.73 21.53
CA LEU A 80 7.98 -20.19 21.28
C LEU A 80 9.33 -20.74 21.79
N LEU A 81 9.68 -20.38 23.03
CA LEU A 81 10.79 -20.95 23.79
C LEU A 81 10.23 -21.76 24.97
#